data_AF-A0A0X1KTH9-F1
#
_entry.id   AF-A0A0X1KTH9-F1
#
_cell.length_a   1.000
_cell.length_b   1.000
_cell.length_c   1.000
_cell.angle_alpha   90.00
_cell.angle_beta   90.00
_cell.angle_gamma   90.00
#
_symmetry.space_group_name_H-M   'P 1'
#
loop_
_entity.id
_entity.type
_entity.pdbx_description
1 polymer ?
#
loop_
_entity_poly.entity_id
_entity_poly.type
_entity_poly.pdbx_seq_one_letter_code
_entity_poly.pdbx_strand_id
1 'polypeptide(L)'
;MKRTLVLKLGDKSYELSADVPEEFVLAVVNRIQNQFAQIKNNSSDASIDEILVVMLANSVLNEIQYEETISKITNKLKAFMNLKR
;
A
#
# COMPACT_ATOMS: atom_id res chain seq x y z
N MET A 1 5.62 17.94 13.61
CA MET A 1 4.20 18.35 13.74
C MET A 1 3.38 17.23 13.12
N LYS A 2 2.60 16.50 13.93
CA LYS A 2 1.71 15.46 13.39
C LYS A 2 0.74 16.10 12.41
N ARG A 3 0.67 15.56 11.19
CA ARG A 3 -0.28 16.01 10.17
C ARG A 3 -1.44 15.03 10.16
N THR A 4 -2.66 15.56 10.16
CA THR A 4 -3.90 14.79 10.15
C THR A 4 -4.59 15.02 8.81
N LEU A 5 -4.87 13.93 8.09
CA LEU A 5 -5.65 13.95 6.86
C LEU A 5 -6.87 13.04 7.00
N VAL A 6 -7.94 13.39 6.31
CA VAL A 6 -9.19 12.63 6.32
C VAL A 6 -9.19 11.64 5.16
N LEU A 7 -9.24 10.35 5.50
CA LEU A 7 -9.47 9.26 4.57
C LEU A 7 -10.97 8.99 4.47
N LYS A 8 -11.54 9.09 3.26
CA LYS A 8 -12.95 8.74 3.02
C LYS A 8 -13.06 7.41 2.29
N LEU A 9 -13.79 6.46 2.87
CA LEU A 9 -14.09 5.14 2.29
C LEU A 9 -15.60 4.95 2.30
N GLY A 10 -16.24 5.07 1.13
CA GLY A 10 -17.70 5.14 1.03
C GLY A 10 -18.23 6.29 1.88
N ASP A 11 -19.19 5.99 2.76
CA ASP A 11 -19.83 6.97 3.64
C ASP A 11 -19.05 7.20 4.96
N LYS A 12 -17.94 6.50 5.17
CA LYS A 12 -17.14 6.60 6.39
C LYS A 12 -15.94 7.51 6.20
N SER A 13 -15.64 8.31 7.22
CA SER A 13 -14.46 9.17 7.31
C SER A 13 -13.57 8.73 8.46
N TYR A 14 -12.27 8.65 8.22
CA TYR A 14 -11.25 8.23 9.17
C TYR A 14 -10.15 9.28 9.23
N GLU A 15 -9.64 9.55 10.42
CA GLU A 15 -8.49 10.43 10.59
C GLU A 15 -7.19 9.62 10.57
N LEU A 16 -6.32 9.95 9.62
CA LEU A 16 -4.97 9.41 9.55
C LEU A 16 -4.00 10.47 10.07
N SER A 17 -3.34 10.19 11.19
CA SER A 17 -2.32 11.04 11.79
C SER A 17 -0.95 10.41 11.63
N ALA A 18 -0.02 11.11 10.95
CA ALA A 18 1.32 10.62 10.71
C ALA A 18 2.39 11.71 10.94
N ASP A 19 3.58 11.28 11.36
CA ASP A 19 4.78 12.11 11.48
C ASP A 19 5.65 11.98 10.21
N VAL A 20 5.03 12.17 9.05
CA VAL A 20 5.69 12.19 7.74
C VAL A 20 5.24 13.42 6.94
N PRO A 21 5.97 13.83 5.89
CA PRO A 21 5.58 15.01 5.11
C PRO A 21 4.20 14.80 4.49
N GLU A 22 3.43 15.89 4.40
CA GLU A 22 2.02 15.87 3.99
C GLU A 22 1.83 15.25 2.60
N GLU A 23 2.76 15.48 1.68
CA GLU A 23 2.78 14.88 0.34
C GLU A 23 2.76 13.35 0.37
N PHE A 24 3.48 12.72 1.31
CA PHE A 24 3.49 11.27 1.47
C PHE A 24 2.16 10.78 2.02
N VAL A 25 1.62 11.45 3.04
CA VAL A 25 0.32 11.09 3.61
C VAL A 25 -0.78 11.22 2.54
N LEU A 26 -0.75 12.29 1.74
CA LEU A 26 -1.72 12.55 0.69
C LEU A 26 -1.61 11.52 -0.46
N ALA A 27 -0.39 11.13 -0.85
CA ALA A 27 -0.18 10.05 -1.81
C ALA A 27 -0.73 8.71 -1.30
N VAL A 28 -0.53 8.40 -0.02
CA VAL A 28 -1.07 7.18 0.61
C VAL A 28 -2.60 7.21 0.66
N VAL A 29 -3.20 8.32 1.11
CA VAL A 29 -4.66 8.48 1.16
C VAL A 29 -5.27 8.29 -0.23
N ASN A 30 -4.73 8.98 -1.25
CA ASN A 30 -5.21 8.84 -2.63
C ASN A 30 -5.11 7.40 -3.14
N ARG A 31 -4.00 6.71 -2.85
CA ARG A 31 -3.83 5.30 -3.24
C ARG A 31 -4.87 4.39 -2.60
N ILE A 32 -5.11 4.55 -1.29
CA ILE A 32 -6.09 3.76 -0.54
C ILE A 32 -7.49 4.01 -1.10
N GLN A 33 -7.88 5.27 -1.32
CA GLN A 33 -9.20 5.61 -1.85
C GLN A 33 -9.42 5.05 -3.26
N ASN A 34 -8.40 5.13 -4.13
CA ASN A 34 -8.47 4.58 -5.47
C ASN A 34 -8.61 3.04 -5.45
N GLN A 35 -7.84 2.35 -4.61
CA GLN A 35 -7.97 0.89 -4.46
C GLN A 35 -9.35 0.50 -3.92
N PHE A 36 -9.85 1.22 -2.91
CA PHE A 36 -11.18 1.00 -2.37
C PHE A 36 -12.25 1.15 -3.45
N ALA A 37 -12.21 2.24 -4.23
CA ALA A 37 -13.17 2.49 -5.31
C ALA A 37 -13.12 1.40 -6.38
N GLN A 38 -11.92 0.96 -6.79
CA GLN A 38 -11.76 -0.12 -7.76
C GLN A 38 -12.36 -1.44 -7.27
N ILE A 39 -12.08 -1.83 -6.02
CA ILE A 39 -12.62 -3.07 -5.45
C ILE A 39 -14.14 -2.97 -5.28
N LYS A 40 -14.65 -1.84 -4.75
CA LYS A 40 -16.11 -1.63 -4.60
C LYS A 40 -16.84 -1.69 -5.93
N ASN A 41 -16.27 -1.14 -7.00
CA ASN A 41 -16.86 -1.19 -8.33
C ASN A 41 -16.89 -2.62 -8.91
N ASN A 42 -15.87 -3.43 -8.62
CA ASN A 42 -15.80 -4.83 -9.07
C ASN A 42 -16.58 -5.79 -8.17
N SER A 43 -16.96 -5.36 -6.97
CA SER A 43 -17.66 -6.15 -5.96
C SER A 43 -18.68 -5.26 -5.26
N SER A 44 -19.73 -4.89 -5.99
CA SER A 44 -20.77 -3.95 -5.53
C SER A 44 -21.41 -4.37 -4.21
N ASP A 45 -21.52 -5.67 -3.98
CA ASP A 45 -22.25 -6.24 -2.84
C ASP A 45 -21.35 -6.41 -1.61
N ALA A 46 -20.03 -6.24 -1.76
CA ALA A 46 -19.09 -6.35 -0.66
C ALA A 46 -19.28 -5.19 0.34
N SER A 47 -19.32 -5.55 1.61
CA SER A 47 -19.28 -4.62 2.73
C SER A 47 -17.91 -3.92 2.82
N ILE A 48 -17.86 -2.81 3.56
CA ILE A 48 -16.62 -2.08 3.78
C ILE A 48 -15.54 -2.97 4.40
N ASP A 49 -15.93 -3.82 5.35
CA ASP A 49 -14.97 -4.65 6.10
C ASP A 49 -14.36 -5.72 5.20
N GLU A 50 -15.15 -6.34 4.32
CA GLU A 50 -14.65 -7.30 3.31
C GLU A 50 -13.67 -6.63 2.35
N ILE A 51 -13.98 -5.41 1.89
CA ILE A 51 -13.09 -4.66 1.00
C ILE A 51 -11.77 -4.33 1.70
N LEU A 52 -11.83 -3.91 2.97
CA LEU A 52 -10.64 -3.63 3.77
C LEU A 52 -9.77 -4.88 3.96
N VAL A 53 -10.37 -6.05 4.19
CA VAL A 53 -9.65 -7.32 4.28
C VAL A 53 -8.95 -7.66 2.96
N VAL A 54 -9.64 -7.47 1.82
CA VAL A 54 -9.03 -7.67 0.49
C VAL A 54 -7.87 -6.70 0.25
N MET A 55 -8.02 -5.43 0.62
CA MET A 55 -6.95 -4.44 0.52
C MET A 55 -5.74 -4.79 1.38
N LEU A 56 -5.96 -5.32 2.59
CA LEU A 56 -4.90 -5.81 3.47
C LEU A 56 -4.19 -7.02 2.85
N ALA A 57 -4.94 -8.02 2.38
CA ALA A 57 -4.39 -9.21 1.74
C ALA A 57 -3.53 -8.85 0.51
N ASN A 58 -4.01 -7.92 -0.32
CA ASN A 58 -3.26 -7.40 -1.47
C ASN A 58 -1.98 -6.67 -1.05
N SER A 59 -2.01 -5.92 0.07
CA SER A 59 -0.84 -5.21 0.58
C SER A 59 0.24 -6.18 1.06
N VAL A 60 -0.16 -7.21 1.82
CA VAL A 60 0.74 -8.29 2.27
C VAL A 60 1.32 -9.06 1.09
N LEU A 61 0.51 -9.37 0.06
CA LEU A 61 0.98 -10.05 -1.15
C LEU A 61 2.04 -9.21 -1.88
N ASN A 62 1.82 -7.91 -2.02
CA ASN A 62 2.79 -7.01 -2.64
C ASN A 62 4.09 -6.92 -1.84
N GLU A 63 4.01 -6.90 -0.51
CA GLU A 63 5.19 -6.90 0.37
C GLU A 63 6.05 -8.14 0.15
N ILE A 64 5.45 -9.33 0.16
CA ILE A 64 6.14 -10.60 -0.13
C ILE A 64 6.82 -10.54 -1.51
N GLN A 65 6.12 -10.05 -2.53
CA GLN A 65 6.69 -9.91 -3.88
C GLN A 65 7.87 -8.93 -3.93
N TYR A 66 7.80 -7.82 -3.18
CA TYR A 66 8.90 -6.87 -3.09
C TYR A 66 10.11 -7.49 -2.38
N GLU A 67 9.92 -8.20 -1.28
CA GLU A 67 10.99 -8.91 -0.57
C GLU A 67 11.71 -9.92 -1.49
N GLU A 68 10.95 -10.73 -2.22
CA GLU A 68 11.52 -11.67 -3.18
C GLU A 68 12.33 -10.95 -4.28
N THR A 69 11.79 -9.85 -4.80
CA THR A 69 12.42 -9.08 -5.88
C THR A 69 13.72 -8.44 -5.41
N ILE A 70 13.71 -7.83 -4.22
CA ILE A 70 14.90 -7.25 -3.59
C ILE A 70 15.94 -8.32 -3.33
N SER A 71 15.53 -9.49 -2.83
CA SER A 71 16.43 -10.63 -2.61
C SER A 71 17.09 -11.10 -3.91
N LYS A 72 16.30 -11.26 -4.98
CA LYS A 72 16.80 -11.63 -6.32
C LYS A 72 17.80 -10.60 -6.86
N ILE A 73 17.50 -9.31 -6.75
CA ILE A 73 18.40 -8.22 -7.19
C ILE A 73 19.68 -8.23 -6.37
N THR A 74 19.58 -8.32 -5.05
CA THR A 74 20.73 -8.34 -4.13
C THR A 74 21.66 -9.51 -4.41
N ASN A 75 21.10 -10.70 -4.68
CA ASN A 75 21.89 -11.88 -5.03
C ASN A 75 22.61 -11.72 -6.37
N LYS A 76 21.93 -11.16 -7.38
CA LYS A 76 22.57 -10.83 -8.68
C LYS A 76 23.71 -9.83 -8.51
N LEU A 77 23.52 -8.78 -7.72
CA LEU A 77 24.55 -7.77 -7.44
C LEU A 77 25.76 -8.39 -6.72
N LYS A 78 25.54 -9.23 -5.71
CA LYS A 78 26.62 -9.95 -5.01
C LYS A 78 27.41 -10.84 -5.97
N ALA A 79 26.73 -11.61 -6.81
CA ALA A 79 27.39 -12.45 -7.82
C ALA A 79 28.21 -11.63 -8.81
N PHE A 80 27.68 -10.50 -9.29
CA PHE A 80 28.40 -9.59 -10.20
C PHE A 80 29.65 -8.97 -9.55
N MET A 81 29.57 -8.55 -8.29
CA MET A 81 30.73 -8.01 -7.57
C MET A 81 31.80 -9.07 -7.30
N ASN A 82 31.40 -10.31 -7.01
CA ASN A 82 32.34 -11.42 -6.80
C ASN A 82 33.06 -11.84 -8.09
N LEU A 83 32.44 -11.68 -9.26
CA LEU A 83 33.07 -11.94 -10.57
C LEU A 83 34.10 -10.88 -10.99
N LYS A 84 34.11 -9.70 -10.33
CA LYS A 84 35.05 -8.61 -10.60
C LYS A 84 36.29 -8.61 -9.68
N ARG A 85 36.34 -9.51 -8.69
CA ARG A 85 37.52 -9.76 -7.85
C ARG A 85 38.31 -10.94 -8.38
#